data_AF-A0A0G0EBL9-F1
#
_entry.id   AF-A0A0G0EBL9-F1
#
_cell.length_a   1.000
_cell.length_b   1.000
_cell.length_c   1.000
_cell.angle_alpha   90.00
_cell.angle_beta   90.00
_cell.angle_gamma   90.00
#
_symmetry.space_group_name_H-M   'P 1'
#
loop_
_entity.id
_entity.type
_entity.pdbx_description
1 polymer ?
#
loop_
_entity_poly.entity_id
_entity_poly.type
_entity_poly.pdbx_seq_one_letter_code
_entity_poly.pdbx_strand_id
1 'polypeptide(L)'
;MKKEEKICEHCQQNFSISEEELILYKKVEIELPTLCFFCRIKLHLSFWMFGKFRKGKSDLSGESLITVLPEKTRYPIYTLTEWHSDKWNALDYGIDYNPDISFLKQLQNLQEKIPHPHQNGSKNTNCDWCDDVWNSKNC
;
A
#
# COMPACT_ATOMS: atom_id res chain seq x y z
N MET A 1 -17.04 -34.05 11.70
CA MET A 1 -16.70 -32.72 11.16
C MET A 1 -15.37 -32.85 10.45
N LYS A 2 -15.35 -32.67 9.12
CA LYS A 2 -14.10 -32.77 8.35
C LYS A 2 -13.38 -31.44 8.43
N LYS A 3 -12.18 -31.46 9.01
CA LYS A 3 -11.29 -30.30 9.14
C LYS A 3 -10.01 -30.62 8.41
N GLU A 4 -9.57 -29.74 7.52
CA GLU A 4 -8.29 -29.92 6.82
C GLU A 4 -7.24 -29.07 7.52
N GLU A 5 -6.17 -29.70 8.03
CA GLU A 5 -5.05 -29.02 8.67
C GLU A 5 -3.92 -28.83 7.65
N LYS A 6 -3.43 -27.60 7.54
CA LYS A 6 -2.34 -27.21 6.65
C LYS A 6 -1.28 -26.41 7.39
N ILE A 7 -0.08 -26.42 6.86
CA ILE A 7 1.05 -25.60 7.33
C ILE A 7 1.17 -24.40 6.41
N CYS A 8 1.22 -23.20 6.97
CA CYS A 8 1.40 -21.97 6.19
C CYS A 8 2.82 -21.88 5.61
N GLU A 9 2.94 -21.72 4.29
CA GLU A 9 4.24 -21.62 3.61
C GLU A 9 5.10 -20.43 4.11
N HIS A 10 4.47 -19.33 4.50
CA HIS A 10 5.18 -18.11 4.92
C HIS A 10 5.59 -18.11 6.39
N CYS A 11 4.66 -18.34 7.32
CA CYS A 11 4.96 -18.28 8.76
C CYS A 11 5.22 -19.64 9.42
N GLN A 12 5.10 -20.75 8.67
CA GLN A 12 5.29 -22.12 9.16
C GLN A 12 4.36 -22.50 10.33
N GLN A 13 3.27 -21.76 10.52
CA GLN A 13 2.25 -22.06 11.53
C GLN A 13 1.15 -22.94 10.95
N ASN A 14 0.62 -23.82 11.79
CA ASN A 14 -0.54 -24.64 11.46
C ASN A 14 -1.79 -23.76 11.38
N PHE A 15 -2.61 -23.97 10.36
CA PHE A 15 -3.93 -23.40 10.25
C PHE A 15 -4.90 -24.47 9.73
N SER A 16 -6.19 -24.26 9.98
CA SER A 16 -7.21 -25.22 9.61
C SER A 16 -8.28 -24.57 8.75
N ILE A 17 -8.78 -25.33 7.77
CA ILE A 17 -9.91 -24.95 6.94
C ILE A 17 -11.14 -25.70 7.46
N SER A 18 -12.19 -24.97 7.79
CA SER A 18 -13.46 -25.53 8.24
C SER A 18 -14.23 -26.18 7.09
N GLU A 19 -15.18 -27.05 7.43
CA GLU A 19 -16.02 -27.73 6.45
C GLU A 19 -16.86 -26.74 5.62
N GLU A 20 -17.35 -25.67 6.26
CA GLU A 20 -18.09 -24.58 5.63
C GLU A 20 -17.22 -23.83 4.60
N GLU A 21 -15.97 -23.54 4.96
CA GLU A 21 -15.00 -22.96 4.03
C GLU A 21 -14.75 -23.90 2.84
N LEU A 22 -14.56 -25.20 3.05
CA LEU A 22 -14.35 -26.18 1.96
C LEU A 22 -15.54 -26.22 0.98
N ILE A 23 -16.77 -26.15 1.49
CA ILE A 23 -17.98 -26.07 0.65
C ILE A 23 -17.96 -24.77 -0.18
N LEU A 24 -17.55 -23.65 0.42
CA LEU A 24 -17.43 -22.37 -0.28
C LEU A 24 -16.36 -22.41 -1.37
N TYR A 25 -15.15 -22.91 -1.06
CA TYR A 25 -14.06 -23.06 -2.05
C TYR A 25 -14.51 -23.92 -3.23
N LYS A 26 -15.21 -25.03 -2.98
CA LYS A 26 -15.77 -25.89 -4.04
C LYS A 26 -16.86 -25.19 -4.85
N LYS A 27 -17.74 -24.43 -4.21
CA LYS A 27 -18.82 -23.70 -4.89
C LYS A 27 -18.30 -22.60 -5.82
N VAL A 28 -17.21 -21.95 -5.43
CA VAL A 28 -16.59 -20.84 -6.18
C VAL A 28 -15.49 -21.34 -7.14
N GLU A 29 -15.18 -22.64 -7.13
CA GLU A 29 -14.16 -23.28 -7.98
C GLU A 29 -12.77 -22.62 -7.85
N ILE A 30 -12.37 -22.31 -6.63
CA ILE A 30 -11.07 -21.70 -6.31
C ILE A 30 -10.19 -22.65 -5.51
N GLU A 31 -8.88 -22.52 -5.71
CA GLU A 31 -7.88 -23.33 -5.02
C GLU A 31 -7.87 -23.08 -3.51
N LEU A 32 -7.55 -24.13 -2.75
CA LEU A 32 -7.41 -24.03 -1.30
C LEU A 32 -6.17 -23.20 -0.94
N PRO A 33 -6.24 -22.37 0.11
CA PRO A 33 -5.14 -21.51 0.49
C PRO A 33 -3.91 -22.32 0.94
N THR A 34 -2.72 -21.87 0.51
CA THR A 34 -1.43 -22.33 1.03
C THR A 34 -0.93 -21.45 2.19
N LEU A 35 -1.50 -20.25 2.33
CA LEU A 35 -1.19 -19.28 3.36
C LEU A 35 -2.30 -19.21 4.41
N CYS A 36 -1.92 -19.10 5.68
CA CYS A 36 -2.89 -18.84 6.75
C CYS A 36 -3.59 -17.49 6.54
N PHE A 37 -4.75 -17.32 7.18
CA PHE A 37 -5.56 -16.10 7.08
C PHE A 37 -4.74 -14.82 7.29
N PHE A 38 -3.96 -14.74 8.38
CA PHE A 38 -3.17 -13.55 8.68
C PHE A 38 -2.08 -13.25 7.63
N CYS A 39 -1.44 -14.27 7.05
CA CYS A 39 -0.44 -14.06 6.00
C CYS A 39 -1.09 -13.58 4.70
N ARG A 40 -2.27 -14.13 4.35
CA ARG A 40 -3.06 -13.64 3.20
C ARG A 40 -3.47 -12.19 3.38
N ILE A 41 -3.96 -11.81 4.56
CA ILE A 41 -4.32 -10.42 4.86
C ILE A 41 -3.11 -9.50 4.73
N LYS A 42 -1.93 -9.88 5.25
CA LYS A 42 -0.69 -9.09 5.07
C LYS A 42 -0.32 -8.92 3.59
N LEU A 43 -0.48 -9.96 2.79
CA LEU A 43 -0.20 -9.91 1.35
C LEU A 43 -1.20 -8.99 0.64
N HIS A 44 -2.51 -9.16 0.88
CA HIS A 44 -3.56 -8.35 0.24
C HIS A 44 -3.49 -6.87 0.66
N LEU A 45 -3.13 -6.59 1.90
CA LEU A 45 -3.01 -5.23 2.44
C LEU A 45 -1.59 -4.65 2.30
N SER A 46 -0.66 -5.34 1.64
CA SER A 46 0.75 -4.92 1.56
C SER A 46 0.95 -3.55 0.90
N PHE A 47 0.06 -3.19 -0.02
CA PHE A 47 0.06 -1.90 -0.72
C PHE A 47 -1.01 -0.93 -0.19
N TRP A 48 -1.83 -1.35 0.77
CA TRP A 48 -2.86 -0.47 1.31
C TRP A 48 -2.27 0.35 2.47
N MET A 49 -2.38 1.66 2.35
CA MET A 49 -1.89 2.63 3.32
C MET A 49 -2.87 2.77 4.49
N PHE A 50 -2.88 1.81 5.41
CA PHE A 50 -3.49 1.99 6.72
C PHE A 50 -2.43 2.03 7.81
N GLY A 51 -2.52 3.02 8.69
CA GLY A 51 -1.53 3.16 9.72
C GLY A 51 -1.87 4.19 10.78
N LYS A 52 -0.91 4.35 11.70
CA LYS A 52 -0.95 5.39 12.72
C LYS A 52 -0.58 6.73 12.08
N PHE A 53 -1.40 7.75 12.31
CA PHE A 53 -1.07 9.12 11.92
C PHE A 53 0.19 9.62 12.62
N ARG A 54 1.04 10.28 11.86
CA ARG A 54 2.30 10.90 12.30
C ARG A 54 2.43 12.27 11.65
N LYS A 55 3.21 13.13 12.29
CA LYS A 55 3.64 14.40 11.69
C LYS A 55 4.85 14.13 10.81
N GLY A 56 4.85 14.74 9.64
CA GLY A 56 5.97 14.73 8.70
C GLY A 56 6.19 16.12 8.11
N LYS A 57 7.10 16.20 7.15
CA LYS A 57 7.32 17.40 6.34
C LYS A 57 7.29 17.02 4.86
N SER A 58 6.81 17.93 4.03
CA SER A 58 6.90 17.77 2.58
C SER A 58 8.36 17.83 2.15
N ASP A 59 8.79 16.89 1.32
CA ASP A 59 10.12 16.91 0.70
C ASP A 59 10.24 17.97 -0.42
N LEU A 60 9.11 18.53 -0.89
CA LEU A 60 9.10 19.59 -1.89
C LEU A 60 9.26 20.98 -1.28
N SER A 61 8.46 21.31 -0.26
CA SER A 61 8.41 22.66 0.33
C SER A 61 8.87 22.74 1.78
N GLY A 62 8.98 21.61 2.49
CA GLY A 62 9.20 21.57 3.93
C GLY A 62 7.96 21.85 4.79
N GLU A 63 6.78 22.03 4.16
CA GLU A 63 5.51 22.25 4.87
C GLU A 63 5.18 21.09 5.81
N SER A 64 4.60 21.37 6.97
CA SER A 64 4.20 20.34 7.92
C SER A 64 2.96 19.61 7.43
N LEU A 65 2.97 18.27 7.52
CA LEU A 65 1.88 17.43 7.04
C LEU A 65 1.56 16.29 8.02
N ILE A 66 0.38 15.68 7.85
CA ILE A 66 -0.06 14.53 8.64
C ILE A 66 -0.23 13.33 7.73
N THR A 67 0.49 12.24 8.00
CA THR A 67 0.50 11.07 7.13
C THR A 67 0.49 9.76 7.93
N VAL A 68 -0.03 8.69 7.33
CA VAL A 68 0.10 7.32 7.83
C VAL A 68 1.44 6.68 7.47
N LEU A 69 2.18 7.32 6.56
CA LEU A 69 3.51 6.88 6.14
C LEU A 69 4.52 6.96 7.30
N PRO A 70 5.53 6.07 7.33
CA PRO A 70 6.58 6.11 8.34
C PRO A 70 7.48 7.34 8.17
N GLU A 71 8.15 7.78 9.23
CA GLU A 71 9.09 8.92 9.17
C GLU A 71 10.31 8.63 8.26
N LYS A 72 10.70 7.36 8.16
CA LYS A 72 11.75 6.88 7.25
C LYS A 72 11.09 6.19 6.04
N THR A 73 10.58 6.97 5.09
CA THR A 73 10.14 6.45 3.79
C THR A 73 11.32 6.19 2.85
N ARG A 74 11.09 5.35 1.85
CA ARG A 74 12.05 5.10 0.76
C ARG A 74 11.85 6.05 -0.42
N TYR A 75 10.82 6.89 -0.36
CA TYR A 75 10.39 7.81 -1.41
C TYR A 75 10.07 9.18 -0.81
N PRO A 76 10.18 10.25 -1.61
CA PRO A 76 9.78 11.58 -1.18
C PRO A 76 8.27 11.65 -0.92
N ILE A 77 7.84 12.48 0.04
CA ILE A 77 6.44 12.69 0.39
C ILE A 77 6.07 14.14 0.13
N TYR A 78 5.02 14.38 -0.66
CA TYR A 78 4.49 15.72 -0.93
C TYR A 78 3.12 15.92 -0.29
N THR A 79 2.75 17.16 0.00
CA THR A 79 1.36 17.44 0.40
C THR A 79 0.42 17.11 -0.77
N LEU A 80 -0.86 16.85 -0.48
CA LEU A 80 -1.83 16.47 -1.52
C LEU A 80 -2.04 17.61 -2.54
N THR A 81 -1.96 18.85 -2.08
CA THR A 81 -2.03 20.04 -2.94
C THR A 81 -0.82 20.15 -3.85
N GLU A 82 0.38 19.87 -3.34
CA GLU A 82 1.61 19.85 -4.15
C GLU A 82 1.62 18.70 -5.15
N TRP A 83 1.18 17.52 -4.72
CA TRP A 83 1.03 16.35 -5.58
C TRP A 83 0.16 16.62 -6.80
N HIS A 84 -0.94 17.35 -6.63
CA HIS A 84 -1.86 17.72 -7.71
C HIS A 84 -1.52 19.07 -8.39
N SER A 85 -0.36 19.66 -8.09
CA SER A 85 0.07 20.94 -8.68
C SER A 85 1.10 20.73 -9.79
N ASP A 86 1.35 21.79 -10.56
CA ASP A 86 2.40 21.82 -11.57
C ASP A 86 3.82 22.03 -10.99
N LYS A 87 3.98 21.96 -9.66
CA LYS A 87 5.30 22.15 -9.01
C LYS A 87 6.27 20.98 -9.22
N TRP A 88 5.79 19.84 -9.72
CA TRP A 88 6.61 18.68 -10.06
C TRP A 88 6.02 17.98 -11.30
N ASN A 89 6.84 17.21 -12.00
CA ASN A 89 6.41 16.46 -13.17
C ASN A 89 6.88 15.01 -13.09
N ALA A 90 5.96 14.07 -13.30
CA ALA A 90 6.27 12.64 -13.28
C ALA A 90 7.28 12.22 -14.37
N LEU A 91 7.31 12.93 -15.49
CA LEU A 91 8.22 12.62 -16.60
C LEU A 91 9.69 12.91 -16.27
N ASP A 92 9.97 13.79 -15.30
CA ASP A 92 11.32 14.12 -14.87
C ASP A 92 12.04 12.92 -14.20
N TYR A 93 11.26 11.93 -13.75
CA TYR A 93 11.75 10.73 -13.06
C TYR A 93 11.97 9.55 -14.01
N GLY A 94 11.85 9.75 -15.33
CA GLY A 94 12.09 8.72 -16.34
C GLY A 94 13.48 8.09 -16.21
N ILE A 95 13.55 6.77 -16.41
CA ILE A 95 14.81 6.00 -16.39
C ILE A 95 14.83 5.11 -17.63
N ASP A 96 15.94 5.10 -18.35
CA ASP A 96 16.16 4.19 -19.46
C ASP A 96 16.27 2.74 -18.98
N TYR A 97 15.61 1.84 -19.70
CA TYR A 97 15.65 0.41 -19.37
C TYR A 97 17.03 -0.17 -19.68
N ASN A 98 17.62 -0.86 -18.70
CA ASN A 98 18.88 -1.57 -18.83
C ASN A 98 18.66 -3.10 -18.74
N PRO A 99 18.94 -3.89 -19.79
CA PRO A 99 18.74 -5.34 -19.76
C PRO A 99 19.69 -6.09 -18.80
N ASP A 100 20.80 -5.48 -18.40
CA ASP A 100 21.78 -6.09 -17.48
C ASP A 100 21.30 -6.10 -16.02
N ILE A 101 20.24 -5.35 -15.70
CA ILE A 101 19.67 -5.25 -14.36
C ILE A 101 18.30 -5.93 -14.34
N SER A 102 17.98 -6.66 -13.27
CA SER A 102 16.67 -7.28 -13.14
C SER A 102 15.54 -6.23 -13.17
N PHE A 103 14.47 -6.54 -13.91
CA PHE A 103 13.34 -5.63 -14.10
C PHE A 103 12.76 -5.12 -12.77
N LEU A 104 12.53 -6.02 -11.82
CA LEU A 104 11.95 -5.65 -10.51
C LEU A 104 12.87 -4.72 -9.70
N LYS A 105 14.20 -4.83 -9.88
CA LYS A 105 15.13 -3.91 -9.23
C LYS A 105 15.07 -2.52 -9.85
N GLN A 106 14.98 -2.44 -11.17
CA GLN A 106 14.81 -1.16 -11.87
C GLN A 106 13.47 -0.51 -11.51
N LEU A 107 12.39 -1.30 -11.46
CA LEU A 107 11.07 -0.84 -11.04
C LEU A 107 11.08 -0.33 -9.60
N GLN A 108 11.71 -1.06 -8.67
CA GLN A 108 11.87 -0.59 -7.28
C GLN A 108 12.60 0.75 -7.24
N ASN A 109 13.74 0.87 -7.94
CA ASN A 109 14.53 2.09 -7.95
C ASN A 109 13.75 3.28 -8.55
N LEU A 110 12.91 3.03 -9.56
CA LEU A 110 12.01 4.04 -10.13
C LEU A 110 10.96 4.47 -9.10
N GLN A 111 10.26 3.51 -8.48
CA GLN A 111 9.24 3.78 -7.46
C GLN A 111 9.79 4.53 -6.25
N GLU A 112 11.02 4.25 -5.83
CA GLU A 112 11.66 4.93 -4.70
C GLU A 112 12.09 6.37 -5.02
N LYS A 113 12.23 6.73 -6.30
CA LYS A 113 12.52 8.12 -6.70
C LYS A 113 11.27 8.96 -6.85
N ILE A 114 10.17 8.37 -7.28
CA ILE A 114 8.93 9.10 -7.55
C ILE A 114 8.30 9.54 -6.22
N PRO A 115 7.91 10.81 -6.07
CA PRO A 115 7.23 11.27 -4.87
C PRO A 115 5.89 10.56 -4.68
N HIS A 116 5.40 10.47 -3.45
CA HIS A 116 4.05 10.01 -3.14
C HIS A 116 3.26 11.10 -2.40
N PRO A 117 1.93 11.18 -2.59
CA PRO A 117 1.13 12.07 -1.79
C PRO A 117 1.09 11.58 -0.34
N HIS A 118 1.11 12.51 0.60
CA HIS A 118 1.05 12.19 2.03
C HIS A 118 -0.28 11.57 2.49
N GLN A 119 -1.34 11.73 1.68
CA GLN A 119 -2.70 11.26 1.90
C GLN A 119 -3.27 10.76 0.57
N ASN A 120 -4.14 9.75 0.64
CA ASN A 120 -4.96 9.33 -0.48
C ASN A 120 -6.32 10.03 -0.44
N GLY A 121 -6.86 10.34 -1.63
CA GLY A 121 -8.15 10.99 -1.74
C GLY A 121 -8.19 12.07 -2.81
N SER A 122 -9.37 12.66 -3.00
CA SER A 122 -9.54 13.75 -3.95
C SER A 122 -10.70 14.68 -3.57
N LYS A 123 -10.61 15.93 -4.02
CA LYS A 123 -11.64 16.97 -3.85
C LYS A 123 -12.05 17.23 -2.40
N ASN A 124 -11.10 17.12 -1.47
CA ASN A 124 -11.33 17.40 -0.06
C ASN A 124 -11.03 18.87 0.25
N THR A 125 -11.74 19.44 1.23
CA THR A 125 -11.54 20.82 1.68
C THR A 125 -11.39 20.83 3.19
N ASN A 126 -10.25 21.29 3.71
CA ASN A 126 -9.94 21.30 5.15
C ASN A 126 -10.12 19.90 5.79
N CYS A 127 -9.43 18.88 5.25
CA CYS A 127 -9.50 17.50 5.73
C CYS A 127 -8.12 16.94 6.08
N ASP A 128 -7.23 17.78 6.60
CA ASP A 128 -5.81 17.44 6.80
C ASP A 128 -5.60 16.34 7.85
N TRP A 129 -6.63 15.98 8.62
CA TRP A 129 -6.60 14.92 9.64
C TRP A 129 -7.20 13.60 9.18
N CYS A 130 -7.49 13.47 7.89
CA CYS A 130 -8.10 12.30 7.29
C CYS A 130 -7.17 11.69 6.23
N ASP A 131 -7.26 10.37 6.04
CA ASP A 131 -6.58 9.65 4.95
C ASP A 131 -7.60 8.75 4.26
N ASP A 132 -7.44 8.55 2.95
CA ASP A 132 -8.39 7.85 2.08
C ASP A 132 -9.82 8.44 2.15
N VAL A 133 -9.92 9.77 2.04
CA VAL A 133 -11.20 10.49 2.04
C VAL A 133 -11.51 11.12 0.68
N TRP A 134 -12.79 11.20 0.33
CA TRP A 134 -13.22 11.57 -1.03
C TRP A 134 -14.40 12.53 -0.99
N ASN A 135 -14.26 13.69 -1.61
CA ASN A 135 -15.28 14.75 -1.67
C ASN A 135 -15.75 15.23 -0.27
N SER A 136 -14.87 15.18 0.72
CA SER A 136 -15.16 15.56 2.10
C SER A 136 -14.88 17.04 2.36
N LYS A 137 -15.53 17.61 3.38
CA LYS A 137 -15.34 19.01 3.77
C LYS A 137 -15.30 19.14 5.28
N ASN A 138 -14.30 19.85 5.79
CA ASN A 138 -14.12 20.20 7.21
C ASN A 138 -14.13 18.95 8.12
N CYS A 139 -13.21 18.03 7.88
CA CYS A 139 -13.07 16.77 8.61
C CYS A 139 -11.76 16.70 9.39
#